data_AF-A0A2V7ETU6-F1
#
_entry.id   AF-A0A2V7ETU6-F1
#
_cell.length_a   1.000
_cell.length_b   1.000
_cell.length_c   1.000
_cell.angle_alpha   90.00
_cell.angle_beta   90.00
_cell.angle_gamma   90.00
#
_symmetry.space_group_name_H-M   'P 1'
#
loop_
_entity.id
_entity.type
_entity.pdbx_description
1 polymer ?
#
loop_
_entity_poly.entity_id
_entity_poly.type
_entity_poly.pdbx_seq_one_letter_code
_entity_poly.pdbx_strand_id
1 'polypeptide(L)'
;MSAFRDLRELVARLEQTGRLRRVTVPVSRDLEITEITDRVSKGPADRNLALLFERVEGFDMPVLVNTFGAADRLAMALGVGHLDELGERVGKLLDVKLPGTFAERLRKLGTLFDLVKAGPRRVKEGPCQEVVETERPSLASLPVLRCWPKDGGRYITLPCVFTRDPRTGQRNVGMYRLQVFDDRTLGLPPGVDEVVFAGWLRGSGVEMVACRTIDLEAPAHAEIVLEGYVDPRERRLEGPFGDHTGYYSLARDYPVFHLTAITRRARPIYPTTIVGRPPEEDYWLGKATERLFLPIIKLLLPEVVDIN
;
A
#
# COMPACT_ATOMS: atom_id res chain seq x y z
N MET A 1 13.17 -13.04 9.18
CA MET A 1 12.25 -12.51 10.22
C MET A 1 10.82 -12.88 9.81
N SER A 2 9.90 -13.13 10.74
CA SER A 2 8.48 -13.30 10.36
C SER A 2 7.92 -11.97 9.89
N ALA A 3 7.10 -11.97 8.84
CA ALA A 3 6.45 -10.77 8.38
C ALA A 3 5.41 -10.26 9.40
N PHE A 4 5.18 -8.94 9.42
CA PHE A 4 4.23 -8.32 10.34
C PHE A 4 2.80 -8.74 10.04
N ARG A 5 1.99 -8.89 11.09
CA ARG A 5 0.58 -9.19 10.99
C ARG A 5 -0.21 -8.03 10.39
N ASP A 6 0.08 -6.83 10.86
CA ASP A 6 -0.61 -5.59 10.53
C ASP A 6 0.33 -4.38 10.58
N LEU A 7 -0.21 -3.19 10.26
CA LEU A 7 0.52 -1.93 10.30
C LEU A 7 1.05 -1.60 11.71
N ARG A 8 0.34 -1.99 12.77
CA ARG A 8 0.70 -1.63 14.14
C ARG A 8 1.92 -2.38 14.62
N GLU A 9 2.06 -3.66 14.26
CA GLU A 9 3.29 -4.41 14.52
C GLU A 9 4.49 -3.78 13.81
N LEU A 10 4.32 -3.31 12.56
CA LEU A 10 5.37 -2.58 11.83
C LEU A 10 5.71 -1.25 12.53
N VAL A 11 4.72 -0.45 12.91
CA VAL A 11 4.92 0.82 13.64
C VAL A 11 5.67 0.58 14.95
N ALA A 12 5.26 -0.42 15.73
CA ALA A 12 5.94 -0.80 16.98
C ALA A 12 7.40 -1.20 16.72
N ARG A 13 7.67 -1.93 15.64
CA ARG A 13 9.04 -2.32 15.27
C ARG A 13 9.90 -1.13 14.83
N LEU A 14 9.34 -0.22 14.04
CA LEU A 14 10.03 1.00 13.63
C LEU A 14 10.38 1.85 14.87
N GLU A 15 9.47 1.95 15.84
CA GLU A 15 9.73 2.64 17.11
C GLU A 15 10.84 1.96 17.92
N GLN A 16 10.77 0.63 18.11
CA GLN A 16 11.78 -0.15 18.83
C GLN A 16 13.19 -0.05 18.22
N THR A 17 13.27 0.12 16.90
CA THR A 17 14.54 0.21 16.16
C THR A 17 15.00 1.66 15.94
N GLY A 18 14.30 2.65 16.51
CA GLY A 18 14.62 4.07 16.35
C GLY A 18 14.39 4.61 14.94
N ARG A 19 13.61 3.89 14.12
CA ARG A 19 13.28 4.24 12.72
C ARG A 19 11.94 4.96 12.57
N LEU A 20 11.26 5.25 13.68
CA LEU A 20 10.06 6.09 13.76
C LEU A 20 10.23 7.20 14.79
N ARG A 21 9.71 8.39 14.46
CA ARG A 21 9.60 9.52 15.39
C ARG A 21 8.14 9.87 15.60
N ARG A 22 7.73 9.91 16.87
CA ARG A 22 6.46 10.52 17.29
C ARG A 22 6.60 12.05 17.36
N VAL A 23 5.65 12.76 16.78
CA VAL A 23 5.56 14.22 16.79
C VAL A 23 4.33 14.59 17.62
N THR A 24 4.57 15.19 18.78
CA THR A 24 3.55 15.50 19.80
C THR A 24 3.15 16.97 19.82
N VAL A 25 3.81 17.81 19.03
CA VAL A 25 3.37 19.19 18.81
C VAL A 25 2.17 19.19 17.84
N PRO A 26 1.18 20.08 18.03
CA PRO A 26 0.11 20.25 17.06
C PRO A 26 0.67 20.55 15.67
N VAL A 27 0.11 19.91 14.65
CA VAL A 27 0.44 20.15 13.25
C VAL A 27 -0.81 20.18 12.39
N SER A 28 -0.78 20.99 11.35
CA SER A 28 -1.83 21.06 10.34
C SER A 28 -1.68 19.94 9.30
N ARG A 29 -2.82 19.34 8.92
CA ARG A 29 -2.91 18.44 7.76
C ARG A 29 -2.78 19.17 6.42
N ASP A 30 -2.95 20.48 6.42
CA ASP A 30 -2.86 21.32 5.23
C ASP A 30 -1.43 21.86 5.15
N LEU A 31 -0.63 21.26 4.25
CA LEU A 31 0.76 21.59 3.90
C LEU A 31 1.82 21.31 4.98
N GLU A 32 1.53 21.47 6.27
CA GLU A 32 2.57 21.41 7.32
C GLU A 32 3.14 20.00 7.54
N ILE A 33 2.28 18.97 7.67
CA ILE A 33 2.75 17.58 7.71
C ILE A 33 3.63 17.28 6.49
N THR A 34 3.22 17.74 5.31
CA THR A 34 3.97 17.52 4.06
C THR A 34 5.33 18.20 4.08
N GLU A 35 5.42 19.47 4.48
CA GLU A 35 6.70 20.19 4.58
C GLU A 35 7.67 19.51 5.56
N ILE A 36 7.17 19.05 6.71
CA ILE A 36 7.99 18.33 7.69
C ILE A 36 8.48 17.01 7.10
N THR A 37 7.58 16.23 6.50
CA THR A 37 7.91 14.97 5.87
C THR A 37 8.90 15.13 4.72
N ASP A 38 8.74 16.16 3.90
CA ASP A 38 9.60 16.47 2.75
C ASP A 38 11.05 16.68 3.16
N ARG A 39 11.26 17.50 4.21
CA ARG A 39 12.60 17.74 4.78
C ARG A 39 13.20 16.46 5.38
N VAL A 40 12.38 15.62 5.99
CA VAL A 40 12.82 14.37 6.60
C VAL A 40 13.18 13.33 5.55
N SER A 41 12.36 13.15 4.50
CA SER A 41 12.59 12.17 3.44
C SER A 41 13.84 12.49 2.60
N LYS A 42 14.08 13.79 2.37
CA LYS A 42 15.23 14.31 1.60
C LYS A 42 16.45 14.64 2.44
N GLY A 43 16.34 14.48 3.76
CA GLY A 43 17.42 14.70 4.70
C GLY A 43 18.48 13.59 4.67
N PRO A 44 19.52 13.70 5.54
CA PRO A 44 20.51 12.64 5.73
C PRO A 44 19.84 11.29 6.06
N ALA A 45 20.38 10.19 5.53
CA ALA A 45 19.76 8.86 5.64
C ALA A 45 19.55 8.38 7.08
N ASP A 46 20.42 8.77 8.01
CA ASP A 46 20.32 8.49 9.44
C ASP A 46 19.18 9.26 10.13
N ARG A 47 18.74 10.37 9.52
CA ARG A 47 17.65 11.25 9.99
C ARG A 47 16.36 11.12 9.19
N ASN A 48 16.37 10.40 8.08
CA ASN A 48 15.15 10.02 7.37
C ASN A 48 14.44 8.93 8.20
N LEU A 49 13.33 9.31 8.84
CA LEU A 49 12.53 8.48 9.75
C LEU A 49 11.08 8.42 9.27
N ALA A 50 10.37 7.34 9.62
CA ALA A 50 8.91 7.36 9.59
C ALA A 50 8.40 8.35 10.65
N LEU A 51 7.30 9.04 10.38
CA LEU A 51 6.75 10.06 11.27
C LEU A 51 5.33 9.67 11.69
N LEU A 52 5.06 9.69 12.99
CA LEU A 52 3.72 9.54 13.57
C LEU A 52 3.33 10.85 14.24
N PHE A 53 2.47 11.63 13.59
CA PHE A 53 1.92 12.87 14.12
C PHE A 53 0.71 12.55 14.99
N GLU A 54 0.87 12.75 16.30
CA GLU A 54 -0.16 12.35 17.29
C GLU A 54 -1.25 13.40 17.48
N ARG A 55 -0.98 14.66 17.10
CA ARG A 55 -1.88 15.80 17.28
C ARG A 55 -2.04 16.55 15.97
N VAL A 56 -3.04 16.15 15.20
CA VAL A 56 -3.39 16.81 13.95
C VAL A 56 -4.56 17.76 14.21
N GLU A 57 -4.41 19.03 13.85
CA GLU A 57 -5.40 20.07 14.15
C GLU A 57 -6.79 19.74 13.61
N GLY A 58 -7.77 19.64 14.50
CA GLY A 58 -9.16 19.30 14.14
C GLY A 58 -9.44 17.80 14.00
N PHE A 59 -8.50 16.92 14.35
CA PHE A 59 -8.66 15.47 14.23
C PHE A 59 -8.18 14.73 15.48
N ASP A 60 -8.95 13.71 15.87
CA ASP A 60 -8.54 12.76 16.92
C ASP A 60 -7.62 11.65 16.38
N MET A 61 -7.51 11.55 15.06
CA MET A 61 -6.80 10.48 14.37
C MET A 61 -5.34 10.86 14.11
N PRO A 62 -4.35 10.10 14.62
CA PRO A 62 -2.95 10.35 14.32
C PRO A 62 -2.62 10.01 12.86
N VAL A 63 -1.67 10.72 12.28
CA VAL A 63 -1.21 10.54 10.89
C VAL A 63 0.15 9.88 10.87
N LEU A 64 0.26 8.75 10.16
CA LEU A 64 1.51 8.04 9.90
C LEU A 64 1.94 8.28 8.45
N VAL A 65 3.18 8.70 8.25
CA VAL A 65 3.72 9.02 6.92
C VAL A 65 5.19 8.60 6.81
N ASN A 66 5.66 8.42 5.58
CA ASN A 66 7.06 8.08 5.28
C ASN A 66 7.47 6.70 5.83
N THR A 67 6.49 5.81 6.00
CA THR A 67 6.66 4.46 6.59
C THR A 67 7.69 3.65 5.80
N PHE A 68 7.57 3.67 4.48
CA PHE A 68 8.42 2.96 3.52
C PHE A 68 9.52 3.83 2.91
N GLY A 69 9.74 5.04 3.44
CA GLY A 69 10.64 6.05 2.86
C GLY A 69 12.13 5.78 2.98
N ALA A 70 12.55 4.53 3.12
CA ALA A 70 13.94 4.10 3.09
C ALA A 70 14.03 2.60 2.78
N ALA A 71 15.11 2.17 2.11
CA ALA A 71 15.29 0.77 1.73
C ALA A 71 15.26 -0.20 2.92
N ASP A 72 15.83 0.19 4.07
CA ASP A 72 15.85 -0.63 5.29
C ASP A 72 14.45 -0.80 5.90
N ARG A 73 13.65 0.28 5.93
CA ARG A 73 12.26 0.22 6.41
C ARG A 73 11.39 -0.62 5.48
N LEU A 74 11.61 -0.52 4.17
CA LEU A 74 10.88 -1.32 3.19
C LEU A 74 11.27 -2.81 3.26
N ALA A 75 12.56 -3.12 3.40
CA ALA A 75 13.05 -4.48 3.63
C ALA A 75 12.42 -5.09 4.90
N MET A 76 12.40 -4.31 5.98
CA MET A 76 11.75 -4.69 7.23
C MET A 76 10.26 -5.01 7.01
N ALA A 77 9.51 -4.12 6.35
CA ALA A 77 8.09 -4.31 6.07
C ALA A 77 7.80 -5.58 5.23
N LEU A 78 8.70 -5.92 4.30
CA LEU A 78 8.61 -7.11 3.44
C LEU A 78 9.20 -8.38 4.09
N GLY A 79 9.71 -8.30 5.33
CA GLY A 79 10.25 -9.45 6.05
C GLY A 79 11.56 -10.00 5.46
N VAL A 80 12.37 -9.14 4.85
CA VAL A 80 13.72 -9.44 4.31
C VAL A 80 14.78 -8.61 5.03
N GLY A 81 16.04 -9.06 5.03
CA GLY A 81 17.17 -8.30 5.58
C GLY A 81 17.61 -7.15 4.66
N HIS A 82 17.54 -7.36 3.35
CA HIS A 82 17.74 -6.33 2.32
C HIS A 82 16.85 -6.59 1.09
N LEU A 83 16.69 -5.58 0.23
CA LEU A 83 15.74 -5.65 -0.88
C LEU A 83 16.14 -6.66 -1.98
N ASP A 84 17.44 -6.95 -2.18
CA ASP A 84 17.85 -7.96 -3.18
C ASP A 84 17.37 -9.38 -2.85
N GLU A 85 17.11 -9.69 -1.57
CA GLU A 85 16.50 -10.98 -1.18
C GLU A 85 15.13 -11.21 -1.84
N LEU A 86 14.42 -10.14 -2.22
CA LEU A 86 13.16 -10.23 -2.96
C LEU A 86 13.38 -10.89 -4.33
N GLY A 87 14.42 -10.47 -5.04
CA GLY A 87 14.82 -11.05 -6.32
C GLY A 87 15.23 -12.51 -6.17
N GLU A 88 15.98 -12.84 -5.12
CA GLU A 88 16.35 -14.24 -4.83
C GLU A 88 15.12 -15.13 -4.56
N ARG A 89 14.11 -14.61 -3.85
CA ARG A 89 12.84 -15.33 -3.60
C ARG A 89 12.06 -15.55 -4.89
N VAL A 90 11.98 -14.55 -5.76
CA VAL A 90 11.31 -14.67 -7.07
C VAL A 90 12.07 -15.62 -8.01
N GLY A 91 13.40 -15.52 -8.07
CA GLY A 91 14.24 -16.42 -8.88
C GLY A 91 14.00 -17.90 -8.55
N LYS A 92 13.93 -18.23 -7.25
CA LYS A 92 13.60 -19.60 -6.80
C LYS A 92 12.24 -20.09 -7.30
N LEU A 93 11.25 -19.22 -7.48
CA LEU A 93 9.95 -19.60 -8.06
C LEU A 93 10.03 -19.84 -9.57
N LEU A 94 10.87 -19.09 -10.28
CA LEU A 94 11.03 -19.23 -11.74
C LEU A 94 11.78 -20.51 -12.10
N ASP A 95 12.81 -20.89 -11.33
CA ASP A 95 13.58 -22.12 -11.55
C ASP A 95 12.71 -23.39 -11.49
N VAL A 96 11.60 -23.37 -10.75
CA VAL A 96 10.64 -24.49 -10.63
C VAL A 96 9.88 -24.78 -11.95
N LYS A 97 9.96 -23.90 -12.96
CA LYS A 97 9.23 -24.01 -14.24
C LYS A 97 10.02 -24.63 -15.41
N LEU A 98 11.29 -25.02 -15.24
CA LEU A 98 12.03 -25.77 -16.27
C LEU A 98 11.76 -27.30 -16.15
N PRO A 99 11.81 -28.09 -17.25
CA PRO A 99 11.32 -29.46 -17.22
C PRO A 99 12.36 -30.44 -16.64
N GLY A 100 11.98 -31.19 -15.58
CA GLY A 100 12.81 -32.25 -14.99
C GLY A 100 12.09 -33.19 -13.99
N THR A 101 12.87 -34.10 -13.39
CA THR A 101 12.60 -35.47 -12.91
C THR A 101 11.76 -35.64 -11.60
N PHE A 102 11.57 -36.89 -11.14
CA PHE A 102 10.70 -37.28 -10.00
C PHE A 102 10.99 -36.53 -8.69
N ALA A 103 12.24 -36.15 -8.41
CA ALA A 103 12.61 -35.33 -7.25
C ALA A 103 12.06 -33.89 -7.35
N GLU A 104 11.96 -33.32 -8.56
CA GLU A 104 11.32 -32.02 -8.78
C GLU A 104 9.80 -32.09 -8.62
N ARG A 105 9.16 -33.24 -8.91
CA ARG A 105 7.73 -33.44 -8.60
C ARG A 105 7.46 -33.40 -7.09
N LEU A 106 8.38 -33.91 -6.27
CA LEU A 106 8.28 -33.84 -4.82
C LEU A 106 8.51 -32.41 -4.28
N ARG A 107 9.42 -31.64 -4.89
CA ARG A 107 9.56 -30.19 -4.61
C ARG A 107 8.33 -29.38 -5.00
N LYS A 108 7.70 -29.70 -6.14
CA LYS A 108 6.44 -29.08 -6.59
C LYS A 108 5.32 -29.23 -5.57
N LEU A 109 5.27 -30.32 -4.80
CA LEU A 109 4.30 -30.47 -3.70
C LEU A 109 4.57 -29.45 -2.58
N GLY A 110 5.82 -29.28 -2.16
CA GLY A 110 6.20 -28.27 -1.15
C GLY A 110 5.87 -26.84 -1.58
N THR A 111 6.19 -26.48 -2.82
CA THR A 111 5.85 -25.16 -3.40
C THR A 111 4.33 -24.96 -3.52
N LEU A 112 3.57 -26.02 -3.81
CA LEU A 112 2.11 -25.99 -3.82
C LEU A 112 1.54 -25.76 -2.41
N PHE A 113 2.12 -26.39 -1.38
CA PHE A 113 1.77 -26.14 0.02
C PHE A 113 2.05 -24.70 0.45
N ASP A 114 3.16 -24.11 0.00
CA ASP A 114 3.49 -22.70 0.29
C ASP A 114 2.52 -21.72 -0.41
N LEU A 115 2.09 -22.03 -1.64
CA LEU A 115 1.03 -21.30 -2.36
C LEU A 115 -0.34 -21.43 -1.67
N VAL A 116 -0.70 -22.62 -1.19
CA VAL A 116 -1.93 -22.83 -0.43
C VAL A 116 -1.91 -22.04 0.88
N LYS A 117 -0.77 -22.00 1.59
CA LYS A 117 -0.59 -21.15 2.78
C LYS A 117 -0.64 -19.66 2.47
N ALA A 118 -0.29 -19.25 1.26
CA ALA A 118 -0.35 -17.86 0.80
C ALA A 118 -1.77 -17.39 0.44
N GLY A 119 -2.72 -18.31 0.27
CA GLY A 119 -4.11 -17.97 -0.05
C GLY A 119 -4.80 -17.10 1.01
N PRO A 120 -5.77 -16.26 0.64
CA PRO A 120 -6.50 -15.43 1.60
C PRO A 120 -7.21 -16.28 2.66
N ARG A 121 -7.14 -15.85 3.92
CA ARG A 121 -7.81 -16.50 5.06
C ARG A 121 -9.05 -15.71 5.44
N ARG A 122 -10.23 -16.29 5.24
CA ARG A 122 -11.49 -15.63 5.59
C ARG A 122 -11.73 -15.66 7.09
N VAL A 123 -12.04 -14.50 7.66
CA VAL A 123 -12.46 -14.34 9.05
C VAL A 123 -13.87 -13.75 9.12
N LYS A 124 -14.61 -14.06 10.19
CA LYS A 124 -15.98 -13.55 10.35
C LYS A 124 -16.03 -12.05 10.67
N GLU A 125 -15.09 -11.60 11.48
CA GLU A 125 -14.95 -10.21 11.92
C GLU A 125 -13.46 -9.88 11.96
N GLY A 126 -13.13 -8.60 11.77
CA GLY A 126 -11.77 -8.09 11.82
C GLY A 126 -11.69 -6.78 12.60
N PRO A 127 -10.51 -6.43 13.16
CA PRO A 127 -10.31 -5.14 13.81
C PRO A 127 -10.77 -3.93 12.99
N CYS A 128 -10.67 -4.00 11.65
CA CYS A 128 -11.15 -2.94 10.75
C CYS A 128 -12.66 -2.68 10.81
N GLN A 129 -13.42 -3.45 11.59
CA GLN A 129 -14.88 -3.33 11.73
C GLN A 129 -15.31 -3.01 13.18
N GLU A 130 -14.40 -2.57 14.05
CA GLU A 130 -14.71 -2.15 15.42
C GLU A 130 -15.66 -0.94 15.46
N VAL A 131 -15.55 -0.05 14.48
CA VAL A 131 -16.48 1.07 14.25
C VAL A 131 -17.00 0.96 12.82
N VAL A 132 -18.33 1.02 12.65
CA VAL A 132 -19.01 0.86 11.36
C VAL A 132 -20.00 2.01 11.18
N GLU A 133 -19.86 2.77 10.09
CA GLU A 133 -20.72 3.88 9.72
C GLU A 133 -21.33 3.61 8.34
N THR A 134 -22.63 3.30 8.28
CA THR A 134 -23.34 2.97 7.02
C THR A 134 -24.50 3.92 6.71
N GLU A 135 -25.13 4.54 7.70
CA GLU A 135 -26.28 5.42 7.47
C GLU A 135 -25.89 6.79 6.90
N ARG A 136 -24.79 7.37 7.42
CA ARG A 136 -24.25 8.68 7.00
C ARG A 136 -22.72 8.66 7.04
N PRO A 137 -22.07 7.78 6.25
CA PRO A 137 -20.61 7.69 6.24
C PRO A 137 -19.99 9.03 5.81
N SER A 138 -18.94 9.46 6.50
CA SER A 138 -18.33 10.77 6.25
C SER A 138 -16.81 10.74 6.31
N LEU A 139 -16.18 11.25 5.25
CA LEU A 139 -14.73 11.46 5.19
C LEU A 139 -14.26 12.63 6.08
N ALA A 140 -15.18 13.41 6.66
CA ALA A 140 -14.85 14.60 7.45
C ALA A 140 -13.99 14.29 8.69
N SER A 141 -14.04 13.06 9.21
CA SER A 141 -13.23 12.62 10.35
C SER A 141 -11.81 12.17 9.96
N LEU A 142 -11.50 12.09 8.67
CA LEU A 142 -10.19 11.66 8.18
C LEU A 142 -9.26 12.88 8.00
N PRO A 143 -8.02 12.83 8.53
CA PRO A 143 -7.02 13.88 8.35
C PRO A 143 -6.36 13.81 6.96
N VAL A 144 -7.18 13.80 5.89
CA VAL A 144 -6.71 13.75 4.50
C VAL A 144 -5.85 14.98 4.20
N LEU A 145 -4.62 14.76 3.73
CA LEU A 145 -3.66 15.84 3.55
C LEU A 145 -3.96 16.67 2.30
N ARG A 146 -3.67 17.97 2.38
CA ARG A 146 -3.33 18.78 1.20
C ARG A 146 -1.81 18.87 1.16
N CYS A 147 -1.18 18.26 0.15
CA CYS A 147 0.26 18.11 0.12
C CYS A 147 0.97 19.39 -0.34
N TRP A 148 0.50 19.97 -1.45
CA TRP A 148 1.18 21.10 -2.07
C TRP A 148 0.28 22.33 -2.26
N PRO A 149 0.86 23.55 -2.30
CA PRO A 149 0.09 24.79 -2.32
C PRO A 149 -0.85 24.97 -3.51
N LYS A 150 -0.58 24.33 -4.66
CA LYS A 150 -1.43 24.41 -5.84
C LYS A 150 -2.23 23.12 -6.08
N ASP A 151 -2.20 22.17 -5.16
CA ASP A 151 -3.09 21.01 -5.26
C ASP A 151 -4.55 21.48 -5.30
N GLY A 152 -5.33 20.90 -6.22
CA GLY A 152 -6.76 21.19 -6.41
C GLY A 152 -7.65 20.76 -5.25
N GLY A 153 -7.11 19.98 -4.30
CA GLY A 153 -7.85 19.46 -3.15
C GLY A 153 -6.98 18.69 -2.17
N ARG A 154 -7.63 17.86 -1.35
CA ARG A 154 -7.00 16.92 -0.42
C ARG A 154 -7.03 15.52 -1.02
N TYR A 155 -5.97 14.74 -0.81
CA TYR A 155 -5.75 13.46 -1.48
C TYR A 155 -5.53 12.33 -0.49
N ILE A 156 -6.19 11.19 -0.72
CA ILE A 156 -5.85 9.91 -0.11
C ILE A 156 -4.76 9.28 -0.98
N THR A 157 -3.53 9.28 -0.47
CA THR A 157 -2.33 9.02 -1.29
C THR A 157 -1.76 7.61 -1.17
N LEU A 158 -2.15 6.84 -0.14
CA LEU A 158 -1.70 5.47 0.07
C LEU A 158 -2.85 4.43 0.20
N PRO A 159 -3.90 4.46 -0.65
CA PRO A 159 -4.97 3.48 -0.58
C PRO A 159 -4.57 2.17 -1.30
N CYS A 160 -5.02 1.04 -0.75
CA CYS A 160 -5.13 -0.21 -1.50
C CYS A 160 -6.57 -0.33 -2.01
N VAL A 161 -6.81 -0.09 -3.29
CA VAL A 161 -8.14 -0.09 -3.90
C VAL A 161 -8.48 -1.48 -4.42
N PHE A 162 -9.49 -2.09 -3.82
CA PHE A 162 -9.99 -3.42 -4.18
C PHE A 162 -11.13 -3.28 -5.19
N THR A 163 -11.01 -3.97 -6.31
CA THR A 163 -12.03 -4.04 -7.36
C THR A 163 -12.22 -5.49 -7.80
N ARG A 164 -13.41 -5.81 -8.33
CA ARG A 164 -13.73 -7.12 -8.88
C ARG A 164 -14.43 -6.95 -10.22
N ASP A 165 -13.90 -7.57 -11.26
CA ASP A 165 -14.55 -7.62 -12.56
C ASP A 165 -15.90 -8.34 -12.44
N PRO A 166 -17.03 -7.71 -12.81
CA PRO A 166 -18.35 -8.32 -12.66
C PRO A 166 -18.61 -9.49 -13.62
N ARG A 167 -17.83 -9.63 -14.69
CA ARG A 167 -17.96 -10.71 -15.68
C ARG A 167 -17.07 -11.90 -15.34
N THR A 168 -15.81 -11.63 -14.99
CA THR A 168 -14.81 -12.69 -14.76
C THR A 168 -14.66 -13.05 -13.28
N GLY A 169 -15.11 -12.19 -12.37
CA GLY A 169 -14.90 -12.32 -10.93
C GLY A 169 -13.47 -12.05 -10.50
N GLN A 170 -12.58 -11.63 -11.41
CA GLN A 170 -11.18 -11.39 -11.12
C GLN A 170 -11.03 -10.18 -10.18
N ARG A 171 -10.27 -10.36 -9.10
CA ARG A 171 -9.87 -9.28 -8.19
C ARG A 171 -8.67 -8.53 -8.77
N ASN A 172 -8.64 -7.23 -8.51
CA ASN A 172 -7.48 -6.37 -8.70
C ASN A 172 -7.31 -5.49 -7.46
N VAL A 173 -6.07 -5.37 -6.99
CA VAL A 173 -5.68 -4.49 -5.88
C VAL A 173 -4.67 -3.48 -6.40
N GLY A 174 -5.11 -2.24 -6.59
CA GLY A 174 -4.27 -1.17 -7.11
C GLY A 174 -4.02 -0.08 -6.07
N MET A 175 -2.85 0.55 -6.15
CA MET A 175 -2.62 1.85 -5.52
C MET A 175 -2.92 2.92 -6.56
N TYR A 176 -4.11 3.52 -6.45
CA TYR A 176 -4.51 4.65 -7.27
C TYR A 176 -4.49 5.88 -6.39
N ARG A 177 -3.95 6.99 -6.89
CA ARG A 177 -4.12 8.25 -6.20
C ARG A 177 -5.60 8.54 -6.18
N LEU A 178 -6.17 8.43 -4.98
CA LEU A 178 -7.53 8.85 -4.74
C LEU A 178 -7.45 10.29 -4.22
N GLN A 179 -7.29 11.30 -5.09
CA GLN A 179 -8.43 12.22 -5.10
C GLN A 179 -9.47 11.31 -5.70
N VAL A 180 -10.47 10.96 -4.90
CA VAL A 180 -11.52 10.05 -5.32
C VAL A 180 -11.73 10.30 -6.82
N PHE A 181 -11.50 9.28 -7.69
CA PHE A 181 -12.07 9.08 -9.04
C PHE A 181 -11.35 8.19 -10.15
N ASP A 182 -10.05 7.75 -10.13
CA ASP A 182 -9.36 6.58 -10.86
C ASP A 182 -8.26 6.76 -11.98
N ASP A 183 -7.27 5.83 -12.18
CA ASP A 183 -6.29 5.78 -13.34
C ASP A 183 -5.52 4.42 -13.47
N ARG A 184 -5.22 3.90 -14.68
CA ARG A 184 -5.01 2.44 -15.00
C ARG A 184 -3.57 1.83 -14.87
N THR A 185 -3.32 1.13 -13.75
CA THR A 185 -2.48 -0.09 -13.50
C THR A 185 -0.94 -0.14 -13.73
N LEU A 186 -0.23 -0.77 -12.78
CA LEU A 186 1.05 -1.49 -12.95
C LEU A 186 0.86 -2.92 -12.42
N GLY A 187 1.10 -3.95 -13.25
CA GLY A 187 0.58 -5.29 -13.00
C GLY A 187 1.61 -6.34 -12.59
N LEU A 188 1.23 -7.19 -11.63
CA LEU A 188 1.70 -8.57 -11.57
C LEU A 188 1.35 -9.28 -12.91
N PRO A 189 2.00 -10.41 -13.26
CA PRO A 189 1.63 -11.17 -14.44
C PRO A 189 0.11 -11.45 -14.47
N PRO A 190 -0.55 -11.38 -15.64
CA PRO A 190 -1.98 -11.63 -15.75
C PRO A 190 -2.40 -12.93 -15.05
N GLY A 191 -3.39 -12.85 -14.17
CA GLY A 191 -3.93 -14.00 -13.42
C GLY A 191 -3.29 -14.25 -12.05
N VAL A 192 -2.29 -13.47 -11.62
CA VAL A 192 -1.78 -13.51 -10.25
C VAL A 192 -2.58 -12.54 -9.37
N ASP A 193 -3.25 -13.10 -8.38
CA ASP A 193 -3.99 -12.34 -7.39
C ASP A 193 -3.05 -11.65 -6.39
N GLU A 194 -3.20 -10.34 -6.19
CA GLU A 194 -2.30 -9.52 -5.36
C GLU A 194 -2.35 -9.92 -3.88
N VAL A 195 -3.49 -10.40 -3.38
CA VAL A 195 -3.62 -10.85 -1.99
C VAL A 195 -2.89 -12.17 -1.77
N VAL A 196 -2.91 -13.05 -2.78
CA VAL A 196 -2.09 -14.28 -2.77
C VAL A 196 -0.61 -13.93 -2.85
N PHE A 197 -0.22 -12.98 -3.70
CA PHE A 197 1.16 -12.52 -3.78
C PHE A 197 1.65 -11.90 -2.46
N ALA A 198 0.82 -11.07 -1.82
CA ALA A 198 1.11 -10.54 -0.49
C ALA A 198 1.24 -11.65 0.56
N GLY A 199 0.35 -12.66 0.50
CA GLY A 199 0.41 -13.85 1.35
C GLY A 199 1.70 -14.66 1.17
N TRP A 200 2.19 -14.77 -0.06
CA TRP A 200 3.45 -15.43 -0.38
C TRP A 200 4.65 -14.64 0.13
N LEU A 201 4.70 -13.32 -0.15
CA LEU A 201 5.77 -12.45 0.32
C LEU A 201 5.94 -12.51 1.85
N ARG A 202 4.82 -12.52 2.58
CA ARG A 202 4.79 -12.55 4.04
C ARG A 202 4.87 -13.96 4.64
N GLY A 203 4.81 -15.01 3.81
CA GLY A 203 4.81 -16.41 4.23
C GLY A 203 3.53 -16.90 4.92
N SER A 204 2.44 -16.13 4.87
CA SER A 204 1.14 -16.51 5.43
C SER A 204 -0.01 -15.74 4.79
N GLY A 205 -1.15 -16.41 4.58
CA GLY A 205 -2.33 -15.82 3.99
C GLY A 205 -2.81 -14.56 4.72
N VAL A 206 -3.21 -13.55 3.93
CA VAL A 206 -3.81 -12.31 4.43
C VAL A 206 -5.19 -12.63 4.99
N GLU A 207 -5.49 -12.15 6.20
CA GLU A 207 -6.84 -12.27 6.76
C GLU A 207 -7.77 -11.29 6.07
N MET A 208 -8.85 -11.81 5.50
CA MET A 208 -9.83 -11.06 4.72
C MET A 208 -11.19 -11.14 5.43
N VAL A 209 -11.92 -10.04 5.46
CA VAL A 209 -13.26 -9.95 6.05
C VAL A 209 -14.22 -9.35 5.03
N ALA A 210 -15.48 -9.80 5.04
CA ALA A 210 -16.51 -9.30 4.15
C ALA A 210 -16.81 -7.82 4.43
N CYS A 211 -16.93 -7.03 3.37
CA CYS A 211 -17.42 -5.66 3.41
C CYS A 211 -18.89 -5.61 3.88
N ARG A 212 -19.32 -4.45 4.38
CA ARG A 212 -20.65 -4.23 4.97
C ARG A 212 -21.73 -3.88 3.94
N THR A 213 -21.41 -3.11 2.91
CA THR A 213 -22.38 -2.60 1.94
C THR A 213 -22.16 -3.09 0.51
N ILE A 214 -21.03 -3.76 0.25
CA ILE A 214 -20.66 -4.28 -1.07
C ILE A 214 -20.18 -5.74 -0.99
N ASP A 215 -20.34 -6.50 -2.07
CA ASP A 215 -19.88 -7.89 -2.16
C ASP A 215 -18.38 -7.96 -2.52
N LEU A 216 -17.54 -7.42 -1.63
CA LEU A 216 -16.08 -7.51 -1.67
C LEU A 216 -15.55 -7.92 -0.28
N GLU A 217 -14.25 -8.23 -0.23
CA GLU A 217 -13.53 -8.48 1.01
C GLU A 217 -12.40 -7.46 1.17
N ALA A 218 -12.12 -7.05 2.40
CA ALA A 218 -11.00 -6.16 2.76
C ALA A 218 -10.05 -6.86 3.74
N PRO A 219 -8.76 -6.44 3.85
CA PRO A 219 -7.88 -6.95 4.89
C PRO A 219 -8.45 -6.69 6.29
N ALA A 220 -8.59 -7.74 7.10
CA ALA A 220 -9.23 -7.70 8.41
C ALA A 220 -8.52 -6.75 9.39
N HIS A 221 -7.21 -6.55 9.22
CA HIS A 221 -6.38 -5.67 10.04
C HIS A 221 -6.14 -4.28 9.44
N ALA A 222 -6.89 -3.89 8.40
CA ALA A 222 -6.84 -2.51 7.89
C ALA A 222 -7.18 -1.51 9.01
N GLU A 223 -6.53 -0.35 9.02
CA GLU A 223 -6.90 0.70 9.98
C GLU A 223 -8.28 1.29 9.64
N ILE A 224 -8.55 1.50 8.35
CA ILE A 224 -9.73 2.14 7.80
C ILE A 224 -10.07 1.45 6.46
N VAL A 225 -11.36 1.21 6.20
CA VAL A 225 -11.91 0.69 4.94
C VAL A 225 -12.99 1.65 4.48
N LEU A 226 -12.92 2.05 3.21
CA LEU A 226 -13.94 2.85 2.53
C LEU A 226 -14.66 1.95 1.53
N GLU A 227 -15.97 1.82 1.68
CA GLU A 227 -16.79 0.97 0.81
C GLU A 227 -17.72 1.83 -0.04
N GLY A 228 -17.93 1.44 -1.30
CA GLY A 228 -18.69 2.26 -2.22
C GLY A 228 -18.73 1.72 -3.64
N TYR A 229 -19.18 2.57 -4.54
CA TYR A 229 -19.31 2.25 -5.96
C TYR A 229 -18.88 3.43 -6.81
N VAL A 230 -18.58 3.17 -8.09
CA VAL A 230 -18.34 4.21 -9.11
C VAL A 230 -19.44 4.13 -10.15
N ASP A 231 -20.10 5.23 -10.50
CA ASP A 231 -20.95 5.30 -11.70
C ASP A 231 -20.04 5.64 -12.91
N PRO A 232 -19.87 4.75 -13.90
CA PRO A 232 -19.02 5.00 -15.06
C PRO A 232 -19.40 6.24 -15.89
N ARG A 233 -20.62 6.76 -15.70
CA ARG A 233 -21.15 7.94 -16.40
C ARG A 233 -20.94 9.24 -15.65
N GLU A 234 -20.68 9.20 -14.34
CA GLU A 234 -20.41 10.40 -13.56
C GLU A 234 -18.91 10.67 -13.53
N ARG A 235 -18.50 11.86 -13.96
CA ARG A 235 -17.12 12.31 -13.89
C ARG A 235 -17.05 13.73 -13.34
N ARG A 236 -15.94 14.07 -12.68
CA ARG A 236 -15.66 15.44 -12.19
C ARG A 236 -14.19 15.81 -12.40
N LEU A 237 -13.93 17.11 -12.48
CA LEU A 237 -12.59 17.65 -12.58
C LEU A 237 -11.79 17.36 -11.30
N GLU A 238 -10.63 16.75 -11.48
CA GLU A 238 -9.60 16.41 -10.50
C GLU A 238 -8.36 17.26 -10.78
N GLY A 239 -7.53 17.50 -9.76
CA GLY A 239 -6.25 18.18 -9.97
C GLY A 239 -6.34 19.71 -10.03
N PRO A 240 -5.22 20.40 -10.29
CA PRO A 240 -3.90 19.81 -10.51
C PRO A 240 -3.33 19.17 -9.23
N PHE A 241 -2.32 18.31 -9.38
CA PHE A 241 -1.68 17.59 -8.27
C PHE A 241 -0.17 17.55 -8.43
N GLY A 242 0.57 17.84 -7.35
CA GLY A 242 2.03 17.67 -7.33
C GLY A 242 2.43 16.19 -7.42
N ASP A 243 3.14 15.83 -8.48
CA ASP A 243 3.42 14.44 -8.85
C ASP A 243 4.89 14.04 -8.57
N HIS A 244 5.18 12.73 -8.63
CA HIS A 244 6.47 12.06 -8.47
C HIS A 244 7.57 12.59 -9.41
N THR A 245 7.18 13.35 -10.43
CA THR A 245 8.10 14.02 -11.34
C THR A 245 8.68 15.32 -10.74
N GLY A 246 8.10 15.80 -9.63
CA GLY A 246 8.36 17.12 -9.06
C GLY A 246 7.58 18.26 -9.73
N TYR A 247 6.64 17.94 -10.63
CA TYR A 247 5.79 18.91 -11.33
C TYR A 247 4.31 18.66 -11.04
N TYR A 248 3.46 19.65 -11.35
CA TYR A 248 2.02 19.48 -11.28
C TYR A 248 1.50 18.76 -12.53
N SER A 249 0.80 17.66 -12.31
CA SER A 249 -0.07 17.05 -13.31
C SER A 249 -1.29 17.95 -13.54
N LEU A 250 -1.70 18.08 -14.80
CA LEU A 250 -2.82 18.95 -15.19
C LEU A 250 -4.16 18.34 -14.76
N ALA A 251 -5.12 19.22 -14.48
CA ALA A 251 -6.47 18.82 -14.15
C ALA A 251 -7.17 18.08 -15.31
N ARG A 252 -7.92 17.02 -15.00
CA ARG A 252 -8.69 16.20 -15.97
C ARG A 252 -9.97 15.64 -15.34
N ASP A 253 -10.88 15.15 -16.17
CA ASP A 253 -12.13 14.54 -15.70
C ASP A 253 -11.93 13.07 -15.30
N TYR A 254 -12.38 12.68 -14.10
CA TYR A 254 -12.24 11.32 -13.54
C TYR A 254 -13.57 10.77 -12.95
N PRO A 255 -13.78 9.42 -12.93
CA PRO A 255 -15.01 8.74 -12.43
C PRO A 255 -15.45 8.86 -10.94
N VAL A 256 -16.69 9.21 -10.63
CA VAL A 256 -17.11 9.47 -9.23
C VAL A 256 -17.27 8.21 -8.34
N PHE A 257 -16.47 8.00 -7.26
CA PHE A 257 -16.68 7.04 -6.17
C PHE A 257 -17.57 7.62 -5.07
N HIS A 258 -18.65 6.90 -4.82
CA HIS A 258 -19.69 7.21 -3.87
C HIS A 258 -19.54 6.32 -2.65
N LEU A 259 -19.28 6.97 -1.51
CA LEU A 259 -19.10 6.31 -0.24
C LEU A 259 -20.43 5.79 0.30
N THR A 260 -20.45 4.52 0.68
CA THR A 260 -21.62 3.83 1.26
C THR A 260 -21.35 3.30 2.66
N ALA A 261 -20.09 3.05 3.01
CA ALA A 261 -19.69 2.79 4.39
C ALA A 261 -18.26 3.24 4.69
N ILE A 262 -18.01 3.56 5.95
CA ILE A 262 -16.66 3.58 6.52
C ILE A 262 -16.64 2.55 7.64
N THR A 263 -15.68 1.64 7.60
CA THR A 263 -15.34 0.80 8.76
C THR A 263 -13.91 1.09 9.20
N ARG A 264 -13.64 1.05 10.50
CA ARG A 264 -12.31 1.31 11.04
C ARG A 264 -12.10 0.63 12.38
N ARG A 265 -10.82 0.56 12.78
CA ARG A 265 -10.44 0.27 14.17
C ARG A 265 -10.95 1.39 15.08
N ALA A 266 -11.19 1.11 16.36
CA ALA A 266 -11.70 2.07 17.34
C ALA A 266 -10.74 3.23 17.62
N ARG A 267 -9.42 2.99 17.51
CA ARG A 267 -8.37 4.00 17.63
C ARG A 267 -7.47 3.97 16.40
N PRO A 268 -7.97 4.38 15.22
CA PRO A 268 -7.29 4.16 13.96
C PRO A 268 -6.05 5.05 13.84
N ILE A 269 -5.06 4.58 13.08
CA ILE A 269 -3.98 5.42 12.53
C ILE A 269 -4.36 5.74 11.09
N TYR A 270 -4.14 6.98 10.62
CA TYR A 270 -4.28 7.34 9.22
C TYR A 270 -2.92 7.18 8.50
N PRO A 271 -2.65 6.04 7.84
CA PRO A 271 -1.48 5.91 6.99
C PRO A 271 -1.68 6.74 5.71
N THR A 272 -0.67 7.53 5.38
CA THR A 272 -0.66 8.35 4.17
C THR A 272 0.78 8.48 3.67
N THR A 273 0.92 9.01 2.46
CA THR A 273 2.22 9.41 1.92
C THR A 273 2.17 10.81 1.32
N ILE A 274 3.33 11.37 1.02
CA ILE A 274 3.47 12.54 0.16
C ILE A 274 4.09 12.09 -1.16
N VAL A 275 3.79 12.82 -2.22
CA VAL A 275 4.32 12.55 -3.56
C VAL A 275 4.73 13.88 -4.16
N GLY A 276 5.94 13.96 -4.70
CA GLY A 276 6.54 15.20 -5.14
C GLY A 276 7.89 14.96 -5.78
N ARG A 277 8.80 15.94 -5.67
CA ARG A 277 10.14 15.80 -6.24
C ARG A 277 10.89 14.69 -5.48
N PRO A 278 11.44 13.66 -6.14
CA PRO A 278 12.12 12.58 -5.44
C PRO A 278 13.41 13.05 -4.74
N PRO A 279 13.91 12.30 -3.73
CA PRO A 279 13.36 11.05 -3.22
C PRO A 279 12.23 11.24 -2.20
N GLU A 280 11.16 10.49 -2.37
CA GLU A 280 10.04 10.36 -1.42
C GLU A 280 9.68 8.87 -1.25
N GLU A 281 8.60 8.55 -0.54
CA GLU A 281 8.27 7.16 -0.18
C GLU A 281 8.01 6.27 -1.41
N ASP A 282 7.40 6.83 -2.45
CA ASP A 282 7.14 6.18 -3.74
C ASP A 282 8.41 5.79 -4.50
N TYR A 283 9.47 6.60 -4.42
CA TYR A 283 10.79 6.25 -4.96
C TYR A 283 11.31 4.92 -4.40
N TRP A 284 11.18 4.71 -3.09
CA TRP A 284 11.64 3.49 -2.43
C TRP A 284 10.74 2.29 -2.75
N LEU A 285 9.42 2.49 -2.87
CA LEU A 285 8.50 1.45 -3.36
C LEU A 285 8.86 1.01 -4.78
N GLY A 286 9.26 1.96 -5.64
CA GLY A 286 9.83 1.68 -6.96
C GLY A 286 11.08 0.80 -6.88
N LYS A 287 11.99 1.09 -5.94
CA LYS A 287 13.21 0.27 -5.73
C LYS A 287 12.90 -1.17 -5.33
N ALA A 288 11.92 -1.43 -4.48
CA ALA A 288 11.54 -2.82 -4.19
C ALA A 288 10.95 -3.53 -5.41
N THR A 289 10.14 -2.82 -6.20
CA THR A 289 9.55 -3.34 -7.44
C THR A 289 10.65 -3.74 -8.43
N GLU A 290 11.62 -2.88 -8.63
CA GLU A 290 12.82 -3.14 -9.42
C GLU A 290 13.50 -4.47 -9.00
N ARG A 291 13.79 -4.66 -7.71
CA ARG A 291 14.41 -5.90 -7.21
C ARG A 291 13.55 -7.14 -7.46
N LEU A 292 12.21 -7.03 -7.36
CA LEU A 292 11.28 -8.13 -7.64
C LEU A 292 11.28 -8.55 -9.12
N PHE A 293 11.44 -7.59 -10.05
CA PHE A 293 11.40 -7.86 -11.49
C PHE A 293 12.76 -8.25 -12.08
N LEU A 294 13.87 -7.90 -11.44
CA LEU A 294 15.22 -8.21 -11.95
C LEU A 294 15.41 -9.68 -12.36
N PRO A 295 14.97 -10.71 -11.60
CA PRO A 295 15.11 -12.10 -12.03
C PRO A 295 14.30 -12.43 -13.28
N ILE A 296 13.11 -11.85 -13.43
CA ILE A 296 12.26 -12.03 -14.62
C ILE A 296 12.93 -11.38 -15.83
N ILE A 297 13.49 -10.18 -15.66
CA ILE A 297 14.23 -9.49 -16.71
C ILE A 297 15.45 -10.30 -17.13
N LYS A 298 16.24 -10.82 -16.19
CA LYS A 298 17.40 -11.70 -16.47
C LYS A 298 17.01 -12.98 -17.21
N LEU A 299 15.83 -13.52 -16.96
CA LEU A 299 15.33 -14.69 -17.69
C LEU A 299 15.04 -14.36 -19.16
N LEU A 300 14.53 -13.15 -19.44
CA LEU A 300 14.19 -12.69 -20.79
C LEU A 300 15.39 -12.10 -21.54
N LEU A 301 16.31 -11.45 -20.83
CA LEU A 301 17.50 -10.74 -21.31
C LEU A 301 18.71 -11.13 -20.45
N PRO A 302 19.34 -12.29 -20.72
CA PRO A 302 20.41 -12.84 -19.87
C PRO A 302 21.66 -11.96 -19.74
N GLU A 303 21.86 -11.01 -20.65
CA GLU A 303 22.93 -10.01 -20.61
C GLU A 303 22.75 -8.94 -19.52
N VAL A 304 21.53 -8.79 -18.98
CA VAL A 304 21.24 -7.82 -17.93
C VAL A 304 21.88 -8.27 -16.61
N VAL A 305 22.85 -7.50 -16.11
CA VAL A 305 23.51 -7.78 -14.83
C VAL A 305 22.72 -7.21 -13.66
N ASP A 306 22.19 -6.00 -13.80
CA ASP A 306 21.45 -5.26 -12.78
C ASP A 306 20.57 -4.18 -13.44
N ILE A 307 19.66 -3.59 -12.67
CA ILE A 307 18.82 -2.44 -13.05
C ILE A 307 18.84 -1.41 -11.90
N ASN A 308 18.69 -0.10 -12.14
CA ASN A 308 18.69 0.92 -11.08
C ASN A 308 18.04 2.21 -11.61
#